data_AF-A0A920RIN7-F1
#
_entry.id   AF-A0A920RIN7-F1
#
_cell.length_a   1.000
_cell.length_b   1.000
_cell.length_c   1.000
_cell.angle_alpha   90.00
_cell.angle_beta   90.00
_cell.angle_gamma   90.00
#
_symmetry.space_group_name_H-M   'P 1'
#
loop_
_entity.id
_entity.type
_entity.pdbx_description
1 polymer ?
#
loop_
_entity_poly.entity_id
_entity_poly.type
_entity_poly.pdbx_seq_one_letter_code
_entity_poly.pdbx_strand_id
1 'polypeptide(L)'
;MRLDGQVGLGHENSSGLPTRQGFDSFFGYLDQHHAHNYYPSFLVRNEKRVLLKNVVPMEGRFGQGVATRQVEYSHDLVMAETMTWLDKVHDRPFFLYLALTIPHANNEARQKGMEVPDLGAYANEDWPAPQKGTAAMISRMDADLGRLFARLKKHGIDKKTVVFFTSDNGPHREGATTPISSTRMGRCAESSEICTRAEFACRCWFAGRERSVPAARQTSLGLLPMCFPPWRTWLVPRGLGPLTV
;
A
#
# COMPACT_ATOMS: atom_id res chain seq x y z
N MET A 1 -0.84 -9.46 -13.53
CA MET A 1 -0.28 -8.41 -12.67
C MET A 1 -1.43 -7.61 -12.05
N ARG A 2 -1.35 -7.32 -10.75
CA ARG A 2 -2.35 -6.53 -10.05
C ARG A 2 -1.68 -5.46 -9.18
N LEU A 3 -2.30 -4.28 -9.11
CA LEU A 3 -1.94 -3.21 -8.19
C LEU A 3 -3.13 -2.94 -7.27
N ASP A 4 -2.91 -2.88 -5.96
CA ASP A 4 -3.96 -2.53 -5.00
C ASP A 4 -3.45 -1.45 -4.04
N GLY A 5 -4.33 -0.54 -3.64
CA GLY A 5 -4.00 0.59 -2.76
C GLY A 5 -3.71 1.87 -3.52
N GLN A 6 -2.70 2.63 -3.09
CA GLN A 6 -2.39 3.95 -3.64
C GLN A 6 -1.39 3.86 -4.80
N VAL A 7 -1.70 4.60 -5.86
CA VAL A 7 -0.72 5.01 -6.88
C VAL A 7 -0.60 6.54 -6.87
N GLY A 8 0.49 7.08 -7.40
CA GLY A 8 0.75 8.52 -7.49
C GLY A 8 1.25 8.93 -8.88
N LEU A 9 0.90 8.16 -9.91
CA LEU A 9 1.44 8.31 -11.28
C LEU A 9 0.46 9.00 -12.23
N GLY A 10 -0.75 9.35 -11.79
CA GLY A 10 -1.74 10.01 -12.64
C GLY A 10 -3.09 10.19 -11.96
N HIS A 11 -4.04 10.77 -12.70
CA HIS A 11 -5.42 10.93 -12.27
C HIS A 11 -6.35 10.21 -13.26
N GLU A 12 -7.66 10.24 -12.99
CA GLU A 12 -8.66 9.74 -13.92
C GLU A 12 -8.45 10.33 -15.33
N ASN A 13 -8.60 9.47 -16.34
CA ASN A 13 -8.40 9.78 -17.76
C ASN A 13 -6.96 10.15 -18.16
N SER A 14 -5.95 9.98 -17.31
CA SER A 14 -4.55 10.19 -17.71
C SER A 14 -3.90 8.90 -18.26
N SER A 15 -2.72 9.05 -18.88
CA SER A 15 -1.89 7.89 -19.27
C SER A 15 -1.28 7.17 -18.06
N GLY A 16 -1.26 7.81 -16.88
CA GLY A 16 -0.68 7.28 -15.65
C GLY A 16 -1.53 6.27 -14.89
N LEU A 17 -2.70 5.88 -15.43
CA LEU A 17 -3.54 4.85 -14.84
C LEU A 17 -2.82 3.50 -14.78
N PRO A 18 -2.90 2.72 -13.68
CA PRO A 18 -2.20 1.44 -13.57
C PRO A 18 -2.48 0.46 -14.71
N THR A 19 -3.72 0.44 -15.23
CA THR A 19 -4.15 -0.38 -16.37
C THR A 19 -3.46 -0.02 -17.68
N ARG A 20 -2.87 1.18 -17.76
CA ARG A 20 -2.09 1.69 -18.90
C ARG A 20 -0.58 1.63 -18.64
N GLN A 21 -0.17 1.11 -17.48
CA GLN A 21 1.21 0.97 -17.03
C GLN A 21 1.59 -0.51 -16.79
N GLY A 22 0.88 -1.44 -17.44
CA GLY A 22 1.21 -2.87 -17.43
C GLY A 22 0.52 -3.72 -16.36
N PHE A 23 -0.36 -3.14 -15.53
CA PHE A 23 -1.19 -3.92 -14.62
C PHE A 23 -2.49 -4.38 -15.29
N ASP A 24 -2.87 -5.64 -15.11
CA ASP A 24 -4.14 -6.17 -15.68
C ASP A 24 -5.36 -5.69 -14.89
N SER A 25 -5.18 -5.39 -13.60
CA SER A 25 -6.26 -4.92 -12.73
C SER A 25 -5.75 -4.02 -11.61
N PHE A 26 -6.60 -3.10 -11.17
CA PHE A 26 -6.32 -2.14 -10.11
C PHE A 26 -7.52 -1.91 -9.19
N PHE A 27 -7.27 -1.75 -7.89
CA PHE A 27 -8.27 -1.22 -6.95
C PHE A 27 -7.65 -0.33 -5.85
N GLY A 28 -8.09 0.92 -5.77
CA GLY A 28 -7.67 1.84 -4.71
C GLY A 28 -7.68 3.31 -5.13
N TYR A 29 -6.63 4.05 -4.75
CA TYR A 29 -6.49 5.50 -4.95
C TYR A 29 -5.53 5.82 -6.10
N LEU A 30 -5.87 6.80 -6.94
CA LEU A 30 -5.03 7.21 -8.06
C LEU A 30 -3.98 8.27 -7.70
N ASP A 31 -4.22 9.04 -6.63
CA ASP A 31 -3.33 10.11 -6.19
C ASP A 31 -3.30 10.26 -4.66
N GLN A 32 -2.27 10.97 -4.20
CA GLN A 32 -1.99 11.21 -2.79
C GLN A 32 -3.02 12.09 -2.09
N HIS A 33 -3.71 12.99 -2.81
CA HIS A 33 -4.71 13.86 -2.18
C HIS A 33 -5.92 13.05 -1.75
N HIS A 34 -6.40 12.16 -2.63
CA HIS A 34 -7.50 11.27 -2.31
C HIS A 34 -7.12 10.25 -1.22
N ALA A 35 -5.90 9.71 -1.29
CA ALA A 35 -5.44 8.64 -0.40
C ALA A 35 -5.40 9.04 1.09
N HIS A 36 -5.34 10.33 1.42
CA HIS A 36 -5.43 10.78 2.81
C HIS A 36 -6.72 10.36 3.52
N ASN A 37 -7.84 10.22 2.80
CA ASN A 37 -9.15 9.93 3.39
C ASN A 37 -9.41 8.42 3.43
N TYR A 38 -9.46 7.82 4.63
CA TYR A 38 -9.75 6.39 4.78
C TYR A 38 -11.24 6.04 4.70
N TYR A 39 -12.11 7.05 4.71
CA TYR A 39 -13.53 6.92 4.49
C TYR A 39 -13.96 7.77 3.28
N PRO A 40 -13.38 7.54 2.08
CA PRO A 40 -13.68 8.35 0.91
C PRO A 40 -15.09 8.06 0.39
N SER A 41 -15.66 8.95 -0.42
CA SER A 41 -16.96 8.69 -1.06
C SER A 41 -16.85 7.71 -2.23
N PHE A 42 -15.66 7.45 -2.75
CA PHE A 42 -15.40 6.46 -3.78
C PHE A 42 -13.98 5.89 -3.71
N LEU A 43 -13.78 4.73 -4.32
CA LEU A 43 -12.46 4.22 -4.75
C LEU A 43 -12.46 4.02 -6.25
N VAL A 44 -11.32 3.70 -6.84
CA VAL A 44 -11.23 3.41 -8.28
C VAL A 44 -10.95 1.92 -8.49
N ARG A 45 -11.77 1.29 -9.33
CA ARG A 45 -11.54 -0.05 -9.87
C ARG A 45 -11.18 0.07 -11.34
N ASN A 46 -9.95 -0.29 -11.69
CA ASN A 46 -9.38 -0.08 -13.03
C ASN A 46 -9.49 1.40 -13.44
N GLU A 47 -10.39 1.73 -14.36
CA GLU A 47 -10.60 3.10 -14.86
C GLU A 47 -11.97 3.67 -14.44
N LYS A 48 -12.66 3.03 -13.48
CA LYS A 48 -14.01 3.43 -13.05
C LYS A 48 -14.10 3.63 -11.55
N ARG A 49 -14.83 4.66 -11.14
CA ARG A 49 -15.16 4.89 -9.74
C ARG A 49 -16.12 3.81 -9.22
N VAL A 50 -15.90 3.41 -7.98
CA VAL A 50 -16.77 2.57 -7.16
C VAL A 50 -17.23 3.44 -6.01
N LEU A 51 -18.50 3.83 -6.01
CA LEU A 51 -19.07 4.66 -4.95
C LEU A 51 -19.17 3.87 -3.66
N LEU A 52 -18.81 4.53 -2.57
CA LEU A 52 -18.89 4.01 -1.21
C LEU A 52 -20.06 4.67 -0.46
N LYS A 53 -20.42 4.09 0.69
CA LYS A 53 -21.52 4.55 1.55
C LYS A 53 -21.12 5.67 2.52
N ASN A 54 -19.89 6.14 2.43
CA ASN A 54 -19.39 7.25 3.23
C ASN A 54 -19.96 8.58 2.74
N VAL A 55 -20.03 9.57 3.62
CA VAL A 55 -20.49 10.93 3.28
C VAL A 55 -19.38 11.93 3.55
N VAL A 56 -18.92 12.63 2.51
CA VAL A 56 -17.84 13.62 2.57
C VAL A 56 -18.39 14.97 2.05
N PRO A 57 -18.93 15.85 2.93
CA PRO A 57 -19.71 17.01 2.50
C PRO A 57 -18.87 18.14 1.87
N MET A 58 -17.58 18.21 2.19
CA MET A 58 -16.62 19.18 1.62
C MET A 58 -15.54 18.43 0.84
N GLU A 59 -15.96 17.49 -0.01
CA GLU A 59 -15.05 16.73 -0.86
C GLU A 59 -14.36 17.66 -1.85
N GLY A 60 -13.03 17.66 -1.83
CA GLY A 60 -12.22 18.44 -2.75
C GLY A 60 -12.13 17.78 -4.12
N ARG A 61 -11.47 18.47 -5.06
CA ARG A 61 -11.42 18.10 -6.50
C ARG A 61 -11.04 16.64 -6.76
N PHE A 62 -10.15 16.06 -5.97
CA PHE A 62 -9.60 14.73 -6.19
C PHE A 62 -10.20 13.67 -5.25
N GLY A 63 -11.17 14.02 -4.39
CA GLY A 63 -11.75 13.11 -3.39
C GLY A 63 -11.21 13.31 -1.97
N GLN A 64 -10.33 14.28 -1.76
CA GLN A 64 -9.83 14.63 -0.43
C GLN A 64 -10.94 15.18 0.47
N GLY A 65 -10.85 14.96 1.78
CA GLY A 65 -11.81 15.51 2.73
C GLY A 65 -11.92 14.68 4.01
N VAL A 66 -12.91 15.02 4.83
CA VAL A 66 -13.22 14.33 6.09
C VAL A 66 -14.65 13.83 6.05
N ALA A 67 -14.83 12.52 6.25
CA ALA A 67 -16.16 11.92 6.25
C ALA A 67 -16.95 12.31 7.51
N THR A 68 -18.21 12.69 7.34
CA THR A 68 -19.17 12.85 8.45
C THR A 68 -19.92 11.56 8.74
N ARG A 69 -19.97 10.65 7.78
CA ARG A 69 -20.50 9.29 7.95
C ARG A 69 -19.45 8.29 7.47
N GLN A 70 -18.95 7.49 8.40
CA GLN A 70 -17.90 6.49 8.20
C GLN A 70 -18.53 5.09 8.24
N VAL A 71 -18.75 4.48 7.07
CA VAL A 71 -19.38 3.16 6.91
C VAL A 71 -18.41 2.13 6.36
N GLU A 72 -17.61 2.52 5.36
CA GLU A 72 -16.73 1.62 4.62
C GLU A 72 -15.29 2.14 4.69
N TYR A 73 -14.43 1.40 5.40
CA TYR A 73 -13.02 1.73 5.59
C TYR A 73 -12.20 1.25 4.38
N SER A 74 -11.50 2.16 3.71
CA SER A 74 -10.86 1.88 2.43
C SER A 74 -9.83 0.76 2.48
N HIS A 75 -9.03 0.69 3.55
CA HIS A 75 -8.03 -0.37 3.75
C HIS A 75 -8.69 -1.76 3.76
N ASP A 76 -9.83 -1.90 4.44
CA ASP A 76 -10.55 -3.18 4.52
C ASP A 76 -11.09 -3.58 3.15
N LEU A 77 -11.58 -2.61 2.36
CA LEU A 77 -12.03 -2.86 0.99
C LEU A 77 -10.87 -3.29 0.09
N VAL A 78 -9.71 -2.62 0.18
CA VAL A 78 -8.51 -2.94 -0.58
C VAL A 78 -8.05 -4.37 -0.23
N MET A 79 -7.91 -4.69 1.05
CA MET A 79 -7.50 -6.03 1.49
C MET A 79 -8.51 -7.10 1.07
N ALA A 80 -9.82 -6.86 1.18
CA ALA A 80 -10.85 -7.80 0.75
C ALA A 80 -10.78 -8.10 -0.76
N GLU A 81 -10.56 -7.06 -1.56
CA GLU A 81 -10.42 -7.19 -3.01
C GLU A 81 -9.12 -7.94 -3.37
N THR A 82 -8.00 -7.65 -2.72
CA THR A 82 -6.73 -8.37 -2.89
C THR A 82 -6.90 -9.86 -2.59
N MET A 83 -7.54 -10.22 -1.47
CA MET A 83 -7.76 -11.62 -1.08
C MET A 83 -8.66 -12.34 -2.08
N THR A 84 -9.74 -11.68 -2.51
CA THR A 84 -10.67 -12.22 -3.52
C THR A 84 -9.96 -12.46 -4.85
N TRP A 85 -9.05 -11.56 -5.24
CA TRP A 85 -8.24 -11.76 -6.43
C TRP A 85 -7.25 -12.91 -6.27
N LEU A 86 -6.53 -12.99 -5.15
CA LEU A 86 -5.57 -14.07 -4.88
C LEU A 86 -6.25 -15.43 -4.91
N ASP A 87 -7.44 -15.54 -4.30
CA ASP A 87 -8.28 -16.74 -4.35
C ASP A 87 -8.62 -17.20 -5.77
N LYS A 88 -8.65 -16.28 -6.76
CA LYS A 88 -8.96 -16.61 -8.15
C LYS A 88 -7.74 -16.93 -9.02
N VAL A 89 -6.55 -16.48 -8.64
CA VAL A 89 -5.36 -16.54 -9.51
C VAL A 89 -4.24 -17.44 -8.99
N HIS A 90 -4.38 -18.01 -7.80
CA HIS A 90 -3.33 -18.78 -7.12
C HIS A 90 -2.76 -19.95 -7.94
N ASP A 91 -3.51 -20.48 -8.91
CA ASP A 91 -3.08 -21.60 -9.77
C ASP A 91 -2.08 -21.22 -10.88
N ARG A 92 -1.73 -19.93 -11.01
CA ARG A 92 -0.76 -19.44 -12.00
C ARG A 92 0.24 -18.46 -11.37
N PRO A 93 1.43 -18.28 -11.98
CA PRO A 93 2.33 -17.22 -11.55
C PRO A 93 1.64 -15.86 -11.58
N PHE A 94 1.85 -15.07 -10.53
CA PHE A 94 1.26 -13.75 -10.39
C PHE A 94 2.28 -12.74 -9.89
N PHE A 95 1.95 -11.48 -10.10
CA PHE A 95 2.63 -10.34 -9.51
C PHE A 95 1.56 -9.44 -8.89
N LEU A 96 1.73 -9.14 -7.60
CA LEU A 96 0.89 -8.27 -6.81
C LEU A 96 1.75 -7.13 -6.27
N TYR A 97 1.39 -5.90 -6.60
CA TYR A 97 1.93 -4.71 -5.98
C TYR A 97 0.88 -4.13 -5.03
N LEU A 98 1.05 -4.38 -3.74
CA LEU A 98 0.11 -3.97 -2.69
C LEU A 98 0.66 -2.72 -1.99
N ALA A 99 0.30 -1.55 -2.51
CA ALA A 99 0.75 -0.24 -2.04
C ALA A 99 -0.24 0.31 -1.01
N LEU A 100 -0.22 -0.25 0.20
CA LEU A 100 -1.15 0.14 1.26
C LEU A 100 -0.92 1.59 1.69
N THR A 101 -2.01 2.33 1.88
CA THR A 101 -1.96 3.72 2.38
C THR A 101 -1.74 3.79 3.89
N ILE A 102 -2.14 2.75 4.62
CA ILE A 102 -1.96 2.66 6.07
C ILE A 102 -0.45 2.64 6.43
N PRO A 103 0.03 3.43 7.41
CA PRO A 103 -0.68 4.27 8.38
C PRO A 103 -0.62 5.78 8.08
N HIS A 104 -0.62 6.23 6.82
CA HIS A 104 -0.60 7.65 6.48
C HIS A 104 -1.76 8.41 7.15
N ALA A 105 -1.58 9.67 7.53
CA ALA A 105 -2.62 10.46 8.19
C ALA A 105 -3.56 11.15 7.18
N ASN A 106 -4.82 11.34 7.59
CA ASN A 106 -5.74 12.30 6.98
C ASN A 106 -5.42 13.71 7.49
N ASN A 107 -4.67 14.48 6.71
CA ASN A 107 -4.22 15.82 7.12
C ASN A 107 -5.37 16.83 7.22
N GLU A 108 -6.45 16.63 6.46
CA GLU A 108 -7.67 17.43 6.49
C GLU A 108 -8.40 17.29 7.85
N ALA A 109 -8.26 16.14 8.52
CA ALA A 109 -8.82 15.88 9.86
C ALA A 109 -7.91 16.30 11.03
N ARG A 110 -6.71 16.83 10.74
CA ARG A 110 -5.75 17.36 11.74
C ARG A 110 -5.44 16.32 12.85
N GLN A 111 -5.77 16.65 14.10
CA GLN A 111 -5.53 15.81 15.29
C GLN A 111 -6.33 14.51 15.30
N LYS A 112 -7.35 14.39 14.42
CA LYS A 112 -8.15 13.18 14.23
C LYS A 112 -7.77 12.45 12.93
N GLY A 113 -6.60 12.78 12.36
CA GLY A 113 -6.15 12.27 11.07
C GLY A 113 -5.71 10.81 11.07
N MET A 114 -5.43 10.23 12.23
CA MET A 114 -5.18 8.79 12.35
C MET A 114 -6.52 8.05 12.35
N GLU A 115 -7.17 8.01 11.18
CA GLU A 115 -8.50 7.42 10.99
C GLU A 115 -8.43 5.89 11.05
N VAL A 116 -8.99 5.30 12.10
CA VAL A 116 -9.08 3.85 12.28
C VAL A 116 -10.45 3.49 12.85
N PRO A 117 -11.07 2.36 12.46
CA PRO A 117 -12.40 2.00 12.95
C PRO A 117 -12.48 1.78 14.48
N ASP A 118 -11.39 1.31 15.08
CA ASP A 118 -11.28 0.99 16.51
C ASP A 118 -9.82 1.09 16.95
N LEU A 119 -9.60 1.49 18.21
CA LEU A 119 -8.26 1.61 18.81
C LEU A 119 -7.76 0.28 19.40
N GLY A 120 -8.64 -0.71 19.58
CA GLY A 120 -8.30 -2.06 20.04
C GLY A 120 -7.55 -2.05 21.38
N ALA A 121 -6.42 -2.75 21.42
CA ALA A 121 -5.57 -2.84 22.61
C ALA A 121 -5.07 -1.47 23.12
N TYR A 122 -5.03 -0.45 22.25
CA TYR A 122 -4.49 0.88 22.58
C TYR A 122 -5.51 1.85 23.16
N ALA A 123 -6.80 1.46 23.24
CA ALA A 123 -7.87 2.34 23.70
C ALA A 123 -7.59 2.93 25.11
N ASN A 124 -7.09 2.08 26.02
CA ASN A 124 -6.88 2.41 27.43
C ASN A 124 -5.44 2.83 27.78
N GLU A 125 -4.53 2.91 26.81
CA GLU A 125 -3.15 3.33 27.05
C GLU A 125 -3.08 4.81 27.46
N ASP A 126 -2.08 5.22 28.25
CA ASP A 126 -1.87 6.63 28.59
C ASP A 126 -1.03 7.36 27.52
N TRP A 127 -1.46 7.24 26.26
CA TRP A 127 -0.80 7.83 25.09
C TRP A 127 -1.68 8.92 24.48
N PRO A 128 -1.10 9.93 23.80
CA PRO A 128 -1.93 10.89 23.09
C PRO A 128 -2.67 10.21 21.93
N ALA A 129 -3.86 10.73 21.61
CA ALA A 129 -4.81 10.05 20.73
C ALA A 129 -4.26 9.72 19.32
N PRO A 130 -3.47 10.60 18.65
CA PRO A 130 -2.84 10.26 17.38
C PRO A 130 -1.94 9.03 17.46
N GLN A 131 -1.13 8.90 18.52
CA GLN A 131 -0.22 7.77 18.71
C GLN A 131 -1.00 6.45 18.87
N LYS A 132 -2.12 6.47 19.60
CA LYS A 132 -3.04 5.32 19.70
C LYS A 132 -3.60 4.94 18.33
N GLY A 133 -4.05 5.94 17.56
CA GLY A 133 -4.57 5.73 16.21
C GLY A 133 -3.52 5.11 15.29
N THR A 134 -2.29 5.65 15.27
CA THR A 134 -1.18 5.08 14.50
C THR A 134 -0.86 3.66 14.90
N ALA A 135 -0.78 3.37 16.20
CA ALA A 135 -0.51 2.02 16.69
C ALA A 135 -1.61 1.04 16.24
N ALA A 136 -2.88 1.43 16.38
CA ALA A 136 -4.02 0.63 15.93
C ALA A 136 -4.02 0.40 14.41
N MET A 137 -3.67 1.42 13.62
CA MET A 137 -3.53 1.30 12.16
C MET A 137 -2.42 0.32 11.78
N ILE A 138 -1.25 0.41 12.41
CA ILE A 138 -0.14 -0.52 12.17
C ILE A 138 -0.53 -1.96 12.56
N SER A 139 -1.17 -2.15 13.73
CA SER A 139 -1.63 -3.49 14.15
C SER A 139 -2.67 -4.08 13.21
N ARG A 140 -3.58 -3.27 12.67
CA ARG A 140 -4.54 -3.72 11.66
C ARG A 140 -3.83 -4.15 10.37
N MET A 141 -2.85 -3.37 9.90
CA MET A 141 -2.02 -3.74 8.75
C MET A 141 -1.29 -5.07 8.98
N ASP A 142 -0.65 -5.23 10.14
CA ASP A 142 0.06 -6.46 10.50
C ASP A 142 -0.87 -7.68 10.52
N ALA A 143 -2.05 -7.55 11.15
CA ALA A 143 -3.05 -8.60 11.16
C ALA A 143 -3.48 -8.99 9.73
N ASP A 144 -3.63 -8.00 8.84
CA ASP A 144 -4.07 -8.20 7.47
C ASP A 144 -3.00 -8.84 6.57
N LEU A 145 -1.74 -8.51 6.80
CA LEU A 145 -0.61 -9.26 6.23
C LEU A 145 -0.58 -10.69 6.77
N GLY A 146 -0.85 -10.91 8.06
CA GLY A 146 -1.04 -12.23 8.64
C GLY A 146 -2.12 -13.03 7.91
N ARG A 147 -3.27 -12.42 7.62
CA ARG A 147 -4.36 -13.03 6.82
C ARG A 147 -3.89 -13.36 5.40
N LEU A 148 -3.04 -12.53 4.79
CA LEU A 148 -2.51 -12.73 3.43
C LEU A 148 -1.57 -13.92 3.40
N PHE A 149 -0.63 -14.01 4.34
CA PHE A 149 0.28 -15.14 4.47
C PHE A 149 -0.47 -16.44 4.78
N ALA A 150 -1.48 -16.38 5.64
CA ALA A 150 -2.35 -17.52 5.89
C ALA A 150 -3.07 -17.98 4.61
N ARG A 151 -3.47 -17.04 3.74
CA ARG A 151 -4.08 -17.36 2.44
C ARG A 151 -3.10 -18.02 1.48
N LEU A 152 -1.86 -17.54 1.39
CA LEU A 152 -0.80 -18.19 0.59
C LEU A 152 -0.55 -19.62 1.07
N LYS A 153 -0.51 -19.84 2.39
CA LYS A 153 -0.34 -21.17 2.99
C LYS A 153 -1.55 -22.07 2.71
N LYS A 154 -2.77 -21.53 2.83
CA LYS A 154 -4.02 -22.26 2.53
C LYS A 154 -4.04 -22.77 1.09
N HIS A 155 -3.56 -21.97 0.15
CA HIS A 155 -3.47 -22.34 -1.27
C HIS A 155 -2.22 -23.15 -1.62
N GLY A 156 -1.34 -23.47 -0.66
CA GLY A 156 -0.13 -24.26 -0.88
C GLY A 156 0.93 -23.57 -1.75
N ILE A 157 0.88 -22.24 -1.84
CA ILE A 157 1.80 -21.42 -2.67
C ILE A 157 2.79 -20.59 -1.86
N ASP A 158 2.70 -20.60 -0.52
CA ASP A 158 3.61 -19.89 0.39
C ASP A 158 5.10 -20.16 0.10
N LYS A 159 5.45 -21.40 -0.28
CA LYS A 159 6.84 -21.76 -0.61
C LYS A 159 7.27 -21.35 -2.03
N LYS A 160 6.33 -20.94 -2.88
CA LYS A 160 6.54 -20.53 -4.28
C LYS A 160 6.34 -19.04 -4.50
N THR A 161 5.97 -18.30 -3.46
CA THR A 161 5.75 -16.86 -3.51
C THR A 161 6.87 -16.16 -2.75
N VAL A 162 7.56 -15.22 -3.41
CA VAL A 162 8.48 -14.30 -2.75
C VAL A 162 7.71 -13.05 -2.37
N VAL A 163 7.80 -12.66 -1.10
CA VAL A 163 7.18 -11.43 -0.61
C VAL A 163 8.26 -10.45 -0.19
N PHE A 164 8.11 -9.21 -0.63
CA PHE A 164 8.90 -8.07 -0.19
C PHE A 164 7.98 -7.13 0.57
N PHE A 165 8.45 -6.67 1.73
CA PHE A 165 7.78 -5.67 2.54
C PHE A 165 8.73 -4.50 2.75
N THR A 166 8.24 -3.28 2.54
CA THR A 166 9.01 -2.06 2.72
C THR A 166 8.04 -0.90 2.92
N SER A 167 8.54 0.18 3.51
CA SER A 167 7.88 1.48 3.44
C SER A 167 8.46 2.31 2.28
N ASP A 168 7.70 3.28 1.80
CA ASP A 168 8.06 4.25 0.77
C ASP A 168 8.97 5.37 1.29
N ASN A 169 8.83 5.76 2.57
CA ASN A 169 9.68 6.74 3.25
C ASN A 169 9.79 6.53 4.77
N GLY A 170 10.59 7.35 5.44
CA GLY A 170 10.65 7.37 6.91
C GLY A 170 9.38 7.96 7.57
N PRO A 171 9.20 7.79 8.89
CA PRO A 171 8.01 8.26 9.59
C PRO A 171 7.88 9.79 9.56
N HIS A 172 6.67 10.30 9.35
CA HIS A 172 6.38 11.73 9.30
C HIS A 172 5.67 12.24 10.58
N ARG A 173 5.56 13.56 10.74
CA ARG A 173 4.91 14.25 11.88
C ARG A 173 3.48 14.67 11.53
N GLU A 174 2.83 13.87 10.71
CA GLU A 174 1.48 14.11 10.21
C GLU A 174 0.42 13.57 11.18
N GLY A 175 -0.80 14.07 11.08
CA GLY A 175 -1.86 13.74 12.02
C GLY A 175 -1.55 14.10 13.48
N ALA A 176 -0.57 14.99 13.71
CA ALA A 176 -0.01 15.36 15.02
C ALA A 176 0.66 14.21 15.80
N THR A 177 1.12 13.20 15.10
CA THR A 177 1.97 12.17 15.68
C THR A 177 3.39 12.70 15.90
N THR A 178 3.95 12.46 17.09
CA THR A 178 5.41 12.50 17.29
C THR A 178 5.92 11.08 17.15
N PRO A 179 6.78 10.76 16.17
CA PRO A 179 7.26 9.39 16.04
C PRO A 179 8.18 9.04 17.21
N ILE A 180 8.23 7.75 17.56
CA ILE A 180 8.76 7.24 18.83
C ILE A 180 10.31 7.27 18.92
N SER A 181 11.04 7.84 17.95
CA SER A 181 12.50 7.92 18.05
C SER A 181 12.97 9.14 18.86
N SER A 182 13.91 8.92 19.77
CA SER A 182 14.47 9.88 20.74
C SER A 182 15.37 10.97 20.13
N THR A 183 15.33 11.17 18.81
CA THR A 183 16.23 12.09 18.11
C THR A 183 15.40 13.16 17.39
N ARG A 184 15.73 14.45 17.58
CA ARG A 184 15.00 15.60 16.99
C ARG A 184 14.70 15.35 15.50
N MET A 185 13.43 15.05 15.20
CA MET A 185 12.96 14.74 13.85
C MET A 185 12.75 16.02 13.02
N GLY A 186 13.47 16.15 11.91
CA GLY A 186 13.16 17.08 10.83
C GLY A 186 11.87 16.68 10.10
N ARG A 187 11.35 17.56 9.23
CA ARG A 187 10.20 17.25 8.35
C ARG A 187 10.70 16.40 7.18
N CYS A 188 9.92 15.42 6.70
CA CYS A 188 10.35 14.55 5.59
C CYS A 188 10.36 15.15 4.19
N ALA A 189 10.20 16.47 4.09
CA ALA A 189 10.69 17.23 2.95
C ALA A 189 12.21 17.45 2.94
N GLU A 190 12.95 16.99 3.97
CA GLU A 190 14.39 17.17 4.11
C GLU A 190 15.16 15.88 3.82
N SER A 191 16.32 15.99 3.15
CA SER A 191 17.22 14.89 2.72
C SER A 191 17.94 14.13 3.86
N SER A 192 17.39 14.18 5.08
CA SER A 192 17.97 13.51 6.24
C SER A 192 17.92 11.98 6.12
N GLU A 193 18.88 11.29 6.75
CA GLU A 193 18.91 9.82 6.78
C GLU A 193 17.60 9.23 7.34
N ILE A 194 16.94 9.93 8.27
CA ILE A 194 15.71 9.46 8.90
C ILE A 194 14.52 9.45 7.93
N CYS A 195 14.48 10.40 6.98
CA CYS A 195 13.38 10.50 6.01
C CYS A 195 13.60 9.67 4.75
N THR A 196 14.85 9.44 4.37
CA THR A 196 15.22 8.60 3.23
C THR A 196 15.40 7.12 3.59
N ARG A 197 15.61 6.81 4.88
CA ARG A 197 15.69 5.43 5.38
C ARG A 197 14.33 4.98 5.86
N ALA A 198 13.53 4.48 4.91
CA ALA A 198 12.39 3.63 5.23
C ALA A 198 12.86 2.41 6.05
N GLU A 199 12.01 1.87 6.93
CA GLU A 199 12.26 0.53 7.47
C GLU A 199 12.27 -0.46 6.30
N PHE A 200 13.47 -0.78 5.83
CA PHE A 200 13.70 -1.80 4.84
C PHE A 200 13.78 -3.15 5.54
N ALA A 201 12.64 -3.65 5.99
CA ALA A 201 12.52 -5.04 6.38
C ALA A 201 12.32 -5.88 5.12
N CYS A 202 13.39 -6.08 4.33
CA CYS A 202 13.40 -7.08 3.28
C CYS A 202 13.31 -8.47 3.92
N ARG A 203 12.10 -8.83 4.34
CA ARG A 203 11.75 -10.17 4.78
C ARG A 203 11.45 -10.97 3.54
N CYS A 204 12.50 -11.37 2.82
CA CYS A 204 12.38 -12.37 1.75
C CYS A 204 11.89 -13.68 2.37
N TRP A 205 10.58 -13.91 2.34
CA TRP A 205 10.02 -15.21 2.67
C TRP A 205 10.34 -16.17 1.53
N PHE A 206 11.37 -17.01 1.72
CA PHE A 206 11.72 -18.06 0.79
C PHE A 206 11.42 -19.42 1.43
N ALA A 207 10.48 -20.17 0.84
CA ALA A 207 10.24 -21.58 1.19
C ALA A 207 10.02 -21.87 2.69
N GLY A 208 9.38 -20.97 3.45
CA GLY A 208 9.12 -21.15 4.88
C GLY A 208 10.36 -21.05 5.77
N ARG A 209 11.45 -20.43 5.31
CA ARG A 209 12.59 -20.05 6.15
C ARG A 209 12.74 -18.53 6.16
N GLU A 210 12.67 -17.96 7.36
CA GLU A 210 13.09 -16.59 7.60
C GLU A 210 14.61 -16.51 7.40
N ARG A 211 15.06 -15.70 6.43
CA ARG A 211 16.47 -15.32 6.32
C ARG A 211 16.57 -13.82 6.54
N SER A 212 17.29 -13.43 7.57
CA SER A 212 17.72 -12.04 7.75
C SER A 212 18.63 -11.65 6.58
N VAL A 213 18.29 -10.60 5.85
CA VAL A 213 19.18 -10.00 4.85
C VAL A 213 20.35 -9.32 5.60
N PRO A 214 21.61 -9.47 5.15
CA PRO A 214 22.76 -8.83 5.79
C PRO A 214 22.60 -7.30 5.83
N ALA A 215 23.26 -6.64 6.78
CA ALA A 215 23.27 -5.18 6.98
C ALA A 215 23.97 -4.37 5.87
N ALA A 216 23.85 -4.78 4.60
CA ALA A 216 24.32 -4.04 3.45
C ALA A 216 23.30 -2.96 3.07
N ARG A 217 23.78 -1.76 2.68
CA ARG A 217 22.91 -0.70 2.15
C ARG A 217 22.22 -1.21 0.88
N GLN A 218 20.89 -1.23 0.88
CA GLN A 218 20.06 -1.54 -0.29
C GLN A 218 19.20 -0.33 -0.63
N THR A 219 18.91 -0.12 -1.91
CA THR A 219 18.03 0.95 -2.40
C THR A 219 16.80 0.33 -3.06
N SER A 220 15.68 1.05 -3.08
CA SER A 220 14.46 0.63 -3.79
C SER A 220 14.73 0.38 -5.28
N LEU A 221 15.63 1.15 -5.90
CA LEU A 221 16.09 0.96 -7.29
C LEU A 221 16.86 -0.36 -7.49
N GLY A 222 17.48 -0.91 -6.44
CA GLY A 222 18.18 -2.19 -6.47
C GLY A 222 17.26 -3.42 -6.50
N LEU A 223 15.96 -3.26 -6.17
CA LEU A 223 14.99 -4.36 -6.17
C LEU A 223 14.55 -4.78 -7.58
N LEU A 224 14.44 -3.83 -8.50
CA LEU A 224 14.00 -4.07 -9.88
C LEU A 224 14.85 -5.15 -10.61
N PRO A 225 16.20 -5.07 -10.62
CA PRO A 225 17.04 -6.10 -11.24
C PRO A 225 17.13 -7.40 -10.42
N MET A 226 16.74 -7.44 -9.15
CA MET A 226 16.64 -8.68 -8.37
C MET A 226 15.39 -9.50 -8.73
N CYS A 227 14.30 -8.84 -9.09
CA CYS A 227 13.04 -9.48 -9.50
C CYS A 227 13.09 -10.05 -10.92
N PHE A 228 13.98 -9.55 -11.77
CA PHE A 228 14.14 -9.98 -13.16
C PHE A 228 15.60 -10.37 -13.42
N PRO A 229 15.97 -11.66 -13.29
CA PRO A 229 17.33 -12.07 -13.61
C PRO A 229 17.66 -11.71 -15.07
N PRO A 230 18.90 -11.30 -15.39
CA PRO A 230 19.29 -10.75 -16.69
C PRO A 230 19.16 -11.72 -17.89
N TRP A 231 18.65 -12.93 -17.68
CA TRP A 231 18.57 -13.99 -18.67
C TRP A 231 17.15 -14.28 -19.19
N ARG A 232 16.13 -13.51 -18.79
CA ARG A 232 14.77 -13.62 -19.34
C ARG A 232 14.09 -12.26 -19.51
N THR A 233 14.67 -11.41 -20.35
CA THR A 233 13.96 -10.29 -20.95
C THR A 233 12.98 -10.81 -21.99
N TRP A 234 11.68 -10.81 -21.67
CA TRP A 234 10.63 -10.87 -22.67
C TRP A 234 10.38 -9.47 -23.21
N LEU A 235 11.29 -8.98 -24.06
CA LEU A 235 10.98 -7.93 -25.03
C LEU A 235 10.59 -8.63 -26.34
N VAL A 236 9.36 -9.12 -26.40
CA VAL A 236 8.72 -9.40 -27.68
C VAL A 236 7.69 -8.30 -27.91
N PRO A 237 7.92 -7.36 -28.83
CA PRO A 237 6.89 -6.44 -29.27
C PRO A 237 5.73 -7.26 -29.82
N ARG A 238 4.53 -7.15 -29.23
CA ARG A 238 3.31 -7.59 -29.91
C ARG A 238 3.12 -6.67 -31.11
N GLY A 239 3.39 -7.13 -32.33
CA GLY A 239 3.00 -6.35 -33.50
C GLY A 239 3.74 -6.54 -34.83
N LEU A 240 4.58 -7.56 -35.03
CA LEU A 240 5.07 -7.88 -36.38
C LEU A 240 4.78 -9.35 -36.68
N GLY A 241 3.89 -9.56 -37.66
CA GLY A 241 3.59 -10.87 -38.21
C GLY A 241 4.83 -11.50 -38.86
N PRO A 242 4.79 -12.81 -39.15
CA PRO A 242 5.93 -13.50 -39.73
C PRO A 242 6.23 -12.94 -41.13
N LEU A 243 7.43 -12.37 -41.29
CA LEU A 243 8.01 -12.16 -42.62
C LEU A 243 8.45 -13.52 -43.14
N THR A 244 7.81 -13.95 -44.22
CA THR A 244 8.17 -15.12 -45.02
C THR A 244 9.42 -14.86 -45.85
N VAL A 245 10.27 -15.89 -45.85
CA VAL A 245 11.51 -16.16 -46.61
C VAL A 245 12.77 -15.44 -46.14
#